data_AF-A0A177LIE7-F1
#
_entry.id   AF-A0A177LIE7-F1
#
_cell.length_a   1.000
_cell.length_b   1.000
_cell.length_c   1.000
_cell.angle_alpha   90.00
_cell.angle_beta   90.00
_cell.angle_gamma   90.00
#
_symmetry.space_group_name_H-M   'P 1'
#
loop_
_entity.id
_entity.type
_entity.pdbx_description
1 polymer ?
#
loop_
_entity_poly.entity_id
_entity_poly.type
_entity_poly.pdbx_seq_one_letter_code
_entity_poly.pdbx_strand_id
1 'polypeptide(L)' 'MNKNNIYYSLGTLSLALASISFYVILNYWIFGFFLISGLFLILKSNKKPWLKILTIILVPIISIFLFFIILFGLSDEAI' A
#
# COMPACT_ATOMS: atom_id res chain seq x y z
N MET A 1 5.64 -0.94 -21.67
CA MET A 1 4.54 -0.83 -20.67
C MET A 1 3.83 0.50 -20.85
N ASN A 2 2.49 0.52 -20.80
CA ASN A 2 1.71 1.75 -20.90
C ASN A 2 1.97 2.63 -19.66
N LYS A 3 2.45 3.87 -19.82
CA LYS A 3 2.85 4.78 -18.71
C LYS A 3 1.75 4.93 -17.65
N ASN A 4 0.50 4.82 -18.06
CA ASN A 4 -0.67 4.91 -17.19
C ASN A 4 -0.81 3.72 -16.23
N ASN A 5 -0.38 2.53 -16.64
CA ASN A 5 -0.34 1.36 -15.76
C ASN A 5 0.80 1.47 -14.75
N ILE A 6 1.91 2.11 -15.12
CA ILE A 6 3.06 2.33 -14.22
C ILE A 6 2.65 3.22 -13.04
N TYR A 7 1.97 4.35 -13.28
CA TYR A 7 1.50 5.22 -12.20
C TYR A 7 0.54 4.52 -11.24
N TYR A 8 -0.39 3.74 -11.79
CA TYR A 8 -1.32 2.98 -10.96
C TYR A 8 -0.59 1.93 -10.12
N SER A 9 0.27 1.10 -10.72
CA SER A 9 1.04 0.08 -10.00
C SER A 9 1.97 0.66 -8.94
N LEU A 10 2.69 1.73 -9.26
CA LEU A 10 3.56 2.42 -8.30
C LEU A 10 2.75 3.00 -7.15
N GLY A 11 1.61 3.64 -7.43
CA GLY A 11 0.75 4.17 -6.37
C GLY A 11 0.16 3.08 -5.48
N THR A 12 -0.20 1.93 -6.08
CA THR A 12 -0.66 0.73 -5.35
C THR A 12 0.41 0.24 -4.38
N LEU A 13 1.65 0.15 -4.87
CA LEU A 13 2.80 -0.32 -4.11
C LEU A 13 3.17 0.67 -2.99
N SER A 14 3.15 1.98 -3.26
CA SER A 14 3.34 3.01 -2.24
C SER A 14 2.28 2.96 -1.14
N LEU A 15 1.00 2.72 -1.48
CA LEU A 15 -0.05 2.54 -0.47
C LEU A 15 0.19 1.30 0.38
N ALA A 16 0.59 0.18 -0.23
CA ALA A 16 0.91 -1.04 0.52
C ALA A 16 2.08 -0.82 1.49
N LEU A 17 3.14 -0.16 1.03
CA LEU A 17 4.29 0.20 1.86
C LEU A 17 3.91 1.17 2.99
N ALA A 18 3.05 2.17 2.71
CA ALA A 18 2.53 3.06 3.74
C ALA A 18 1.83 2.24 4.84
N SER A 19 0.90 1.37 4.46
CA SER A 19 0.16 0.53 5.40
C SER A 19 1.06 -0.34 6.24
N ILE A 20 2.08 -0.98 5.67
CA ILE A 20 3.04 -1.80 6.43
C ILE A 20 3.91 -0.91 7.35
N SER A 21 4.42 0.22 6.83
CA SER A 21 5.31 1.13 7.57
C SER A 21 4.67 1.74 8.82
N PHE A 22 3.34 1.95 8.80
CA PHE A 22 2.58 2.40 9.95
C PHE A 22 2.69 1.42 11.12
N TYR A 23 2.66 0.11 10.84
CA TYR A 23 2.69 -0.94 11.86
C TYR A 23 4.11 -1.38 12.26
N VAL A 24 5.06 -1.41 11.34
CA VAL A 24 6.41 -1.95 11.60
C VAL A 24 7.33 -0.95 12.27
N ILE A 25 7.36 0.30 11.80
CA ILE A 25 8.42 1.26 12.16
C ILE A 25 7.89 2.33 13.11
N LEU A 26 6.57 2.44 13.31
CA LEU A 26 5.91 3.54 14.02
C LEU A 26 6.41 4.93 13.57
N ASN A 27 6.93 5.01 12.34
CA ASN A 27 7.51 6.24 11.81
C ASN A 27 6.46 6.97 10.97
N TYR A 28 5.76 7.87 11.65
CA TYR A 28 4.68 8.69 11.10
C TYR A 28 5.09 9.50 9.86
N TRP A 29 6.37 9.90 9.77
CA TRP A 29 6.89 10.68 8.65
C TRP A 29 6.99 9.85 7.37
N ILE A 30 7.53 8.63 7.49
CA ILE A 30 7.65 7.68 6.38
C ILE A 30 6.27 7.25 5.89
N PHE A 31 5.37 6.96 6.84
CA PHE A 31 3.98 6.64 6.54
C PHE A 31 3.31 7.76 5.72
N GLY A 32 3.38 9.01 6.19
CA GLY A 32 2.77 10.15 5.52
C GLY A 32 3.32 10.34 4.09
N PHE A 33 4.63 10.21 3.91
CA PHE A 33 5.26 10.32 2.60
C PHE A 33 4.77 9.25 1.61
N PHE A 34 4.74 7.97 2.03
CA PHE A 34 4.27 6.88 1.19
C PHE A 34 2.77 6.95 0.91
N LEU A 35 1.97 7.38 1.89
CA LEU A 35 0.53 7.52 1.73
C LEU A 35 0.18 8.63 0.72
N ILE A 36 0.77 9.82 0.89
CA ILE A 36 0.53 10.96 -0.01
C ILE A 36 1.01 10.64 -1.43
N SER A 37 2.21 10.07 -1.57
CA SER A 37 2.74 9.69 -2.88
C SER A 37 1.89 8.61 -3.55
N GLY A 38 1.44 7.60 -2.80
CA GLY A 38 0.56 6.54 -3.29
C GLY A 38 -0.78 7.07 -3.80
N LEU A 39 -1.43 7.93 -3.01
CA LEU A 39 -2.67 8.60 -3.40
C LEU A 39 -2.50 9.44 -4.67
N PHE A 40 -1.45 10.27 -4.73
CA PHE A 40 -1.19 11.14 -5.88
C PHE A 40 -0.99 10.33 -7.17
N LEU A 41 -0.22 9.24 -7.10
CA LEU A 41 0.06 8.36 -8.24
C LEU A 41 -1.20 7.63 -8.73
N ILE A 42 -2.06 7.14 -7.82
CA ILE A 42 -3.33 6.50 -8.19
C ILE A 42 -4.29 7.52 -8.81
N LEU A 43 -4.40 8.72 -8.23
CA LEU A 43 -5.25 9.78 -8.75
C LEU A 43 -4.80 10.25 -10.13
N LYS A 44 -3.49 10.33 -10.39
CA LYS A 44 -2.91 10.68 -11.69
C LYS A 44 -3.09 9.60 -12.75
N SER A 45 -3.35 8.35 -12.37
CA SER A 45 -3.57 7.28 -13.34
C SER A 45 -4.86 7.49 -14.16
N ASN A 46 -4.89 7.07 -15.43
CA ASN A 46 -6.11 7.09 -16.26
C ASN A 46 -7.04 5.88 -16.01
N LYS A 47 -7.02 5.30 -14.81
CA LYS A 47 -7.95 4.21 -14.45
C LYS A 47 -9.33 4.77 -14.14
N LYS A 48 -10.35 3.92 -14.30
CA LYS A 48 -11.73 4.27 -13.95
C LYS A 48 -11.78 4.73 -12.48
N PRO A 49 -12.58 5.77 -12.14
CA PRO A 49 -12.62 6.31 -10.78
C PRO A 49 -13.01 5.25 -9.74
N TRP A 50 -13.90 4.32 -10.09
CA TRP A 50 -14.30 3.22 -9.21
C TRP A 50 -13.11 2.32 -8.81
N LEU A 51 -12.20 2.01 -9.76
CA LEU A 51 -11.00 1.22 -9.49
C LEU A 51 -10.04 1.96 -8.55
N LYS A 52 -9.90 3.28 -8.70
CA LYS A 52 -9.04 4.10 -7.83
C LYS A 52 -9.52 4.05 -6.39
N ILE A 53 -10.83 4.28 -6.18
CA ILE A 53 -11.44 4.26 -4.84
C ILE A 53 -11.29 2.88 -4.21
N LEU A 54 -11.59 1.83 -4.98
CA LEU A 54 -11.45 0.45 -4.52
C LEU A 54 -10.01 0.15 -4.11
N THR A 55 -9.01 0.60 -4.88
CA THR A 55 -7.60 0.43 -4.52
C THR A 55 -7.22 1.18 -3.26
N ILE A 56 -7.66 2.43 -3.10
CA ILE A 56 -7.34 3.25 -1.93
C ILE A 56 -7.88 2.61 -0.63
N ILE A 57 -9.03 1.94 -0.69
CA ILE A 57 -9.65 1.30 0.47
C ILE A 57 -9.12 -0.12 0.68
N LEU A 58 -9.09 -0.95 -0.37
CA LEU A 58 -8.73 -2.36 -0.23
C LEU A 58 -7.24 -2.59 -0.02
N VAL A 59 -6.36 -1.80 -0.65
CA VAL A 59 -4.92 -2.04 -0.54
C VAL A 59 -4.45 -1.94 0.90
N PRO A 60 -4.82 -0.91 1.69
CA PRO A 60 -4.47 -0.87 3.10
C PRO A 60 -4.98 -2.07 3.89
N ILE A 61 -6.25 -2.46 3.71
CA ILE A 61 -6.87 -3.58 4.42
C ILE A 61 -6.13 -4.89 4.12
N ILE A 62 -5.92 -5.18 2.84
CA ILE A 62 -5.24 -6.40 2.38
C ILE A 62 -3.79 -6.40 2.86
N SER A 63 -3.10 -5.27 2.80
CA SER A 63 -1.69 -5.17 3.21
C SER A 63 -1.52 -5.44 4.71
N ILE A 64 -2.43 -4.92 5.54
CA ILE A 64 -2.43 -5.17 6.98
C ILE A 64 -2.71 -6.65 7.27
N PHE A 65 -3.74 -7.21 6.62
CA PHE A 65 -4.10 -8.62 6.80
C PHE A 65 -2.95 -9.56 6.41
N LEU A 66 -2.34 -9.33 5.24
CA LEU A 66 -1.17 -10.09 4.79
C LEU A 66 0.03 -9.91 5.71
N PHE A 67 0.26 -8.70 6.21
CA PHE A 67 1.35 -8.44 7.15
C PHE A 67 1.21 -9.30 8.42
N PHE A 68 0.03 -9.37 9.02
CA PHE A 68 -0.20 -10.23 10.19
C PHE A 68 -0.06 -11.72 9.86
N ILE A 69 -0.59 -12.19 8.73
CA ILE A 69 -0.42 -13.59 8.31
C ILE A 69 1.05 -13.95 8.18
N ILE A 70 1.84 -13.10 7.55
CA ILE A 70 3.27 -13.31 7.39
C ILE A 70 3.98 -13.30 8.75
N LEU A 71 3.60 -12.38 9.64
CA LEU A 71 4.17 -12.27 10.97
C LEU A 71 3.90 -13.53 11.82
N PHE A 72 2.70 -14.09 11.76
CA PHE A 72 2.35 -15.37 12.41
C PHE A 72 2.93 -16.60 11.69
N GLY A 73 3.05 -16.57 10.36
CA GLY A 73 3.62 -17.68 9.60
C GLY A 73 5.14 -17.78 9.72
N LEU A 74 5.82 -16.67 9.99
CA LEU A 74 7.26 -16.62 10.23
C LEU A 74 7.61 -16.76 11.72
N SER A 75 6.64 -16.82 12.63
CA SER A 75 6.91 -16.93 14.07
C SER A 75 7.29 -18.35 14.53
N ASP A 76 7.44 -19.32 13.63
CA ASP A 76 7.89 -20.69 13.95
C ASP A 76 9.34 -20.77 14.49
N GLU A 77 10.05 -19.64 14.60
CA GLU A 77 11.36 -19.54 15.28
C GLU A 77 11.34 -18.63 16.54
N ALA A 78 10.17 -18.24 17.06
CA ALA A 78 10.05 -17.28 18.18
C ALA A 78 9.40 -17.85 19.46
N ILE A 79 9.66 -19.13 19.79
CA ILE A 79 9.41 -19.71 21.12
C ILE A 79 10.75 -20.07 21.77
#